data_AF-A0A958SUU8-F1
#
_entry.id   AF-A0A958SUU8-F1
#
_cell.length_a   1.000
_cell.length_b   1.000
_cell.length_c   1.000
_cell.angle_alpha   90.00
_cell.angle_beta   90.00
_cell.angle_gamma   90.00
#
_symmetry.space_group_name_H-M   'P 1'
#
loop_
_entity.id
_entity.type
_entity.pdbx_description
1 polymer ?
#
loop_
_entity_poly.entity_id
_entity_poly.type
_entity_poly.pdbx_seq_one_letter_code
_entity_poly.pdbx_strand_id
1 'polypeptide(L)'
;VRKELLIPILCGIFFAENLSVMLQVSWFKYTKKKYGEGRRIFKMSPLHHHYQKSGYHESKIVTRFWIVGIFLAIISIVTLKLR
;
A
#
# COMPACT_ATOMS: atom_id res chain seq x y z
N VAL A 1 -25.38 3.61 7.80
CA VAL A 1 -24.37 3.17 6.81
C VAL A 1 -24.04 1.73 7.08
N ARG A 2 -24.00 0.86 6.07
CA ARG A 2 -23.59 -0.55 6.24
C ARG A 2 -22.17 -0.58 6.83
N LYS A 3 -21.99 -1.27 7.96
CA LYS A 3 -20.72 -1.38 8.69
C LYS A 3 -19.61 -2.08 7.90
N GLU A 4 -19.93 -2.60 6.70
CA GLU A 4 -19.04 -3.35 5.82
C GLU A 4 -17.94 -2.47 5.19
N LEU A 5 -18.21 -1.18 4.95
CA LEU A 5 -17.23 -0.23 4.39
C LEU A 5 -16.14 0.21 5.39
N LEU A 6 -16.20 -0.23 6.65
CA LEU A 6 -15.19 0.07 7.67
C LEU A 6 -13.94 -0.79 7.53
N ILE A 7 -14.11 -2.04 7.08
CA ILE A 7 -13.05 -3.04 6.99
C ILE A 7 -11.96 -2.62 5.98
N PRO A 8 -12.28 -2.11 4.78
CA PRO A 8 -11.26 -1.65 3.84
C PRO A 8 -10.45 -0.44 4.33
N ILE A 9 -11.08 0.46 5.11
CA ILE A 9 -10.41 1.67 5.64
C ILE A 9 -9.43 1.29 6.75
N LEU A 10 -9.84 0.39 7.67
CA LEU A 10 -8.95 -0.18 8.68
C LEU A 10 -7.78 -0.93 8.03
N CYS A 11 -8.04 -1.63 6.93
CA CYS A 11 -7.02 -2.35 6.18
C CYS A 11 -6.33 -1.52 5.08
N GLY A 12 -6.39 -0.19 5.15
CA GLY A 12 -5.93 0.69 4.05
C GLY A 12 -4.45 0.48 3.67
N ILE A 13 -3.59 0.17 4.64
CA ILE A 13 -2.18 -0.17 4.38
C ILE A 13 -2.06 -1.51 3.65
N PHE A 14 -2.78 -2.53 4.10
CA PHE A 14 -2.80 -3.83 3.42
C PHE A 14 -3.34 -3.70 1.98
N PHE A 15 -4.32 -2.82 1.77
CA PHE A 15 -4.83 -2.52 0.45
C PHE A 15 -3.76 -1.86 -0.43
N ALA A 16 -3.04 -0.85 0.09
CA ALA A 16 -1.96 -0.18 -0.62
C ALA A 16 -0.81 -1.15 -0.98
N GLU A 17 -0.45 -2.06 -0.07
CA GLU A 17 0.55 -3.10 -0.29
C GLU A 17 0.15 -4.04 -1.43
N ASN A 18 -1.09 -4.56 -1.41
CA ASN A 18 -1.61 -5.41 -2.49
C ASN A 18 -1.69 -4.67 -3.83
N LEU A 19 -2.14 -3.42 -3.81
CA LEU A 19 -2.23 -2.57 -5.00
C LEU A 19 -0.83 -2.34 -5.60
N SER A 20 0.20 -2.15 -4.76
CA SER A 20 1.58 -1.98 -5.22
C SER A 20 2.09 -3.20 -5.99
N VAL A 21 1.70 -4.41 -5.57
CA VAL A 21 2.05 -5.67 -6.26
C VAL A 21 1.28 -5.79 -7.57
N MET A 22 -0.03 -5.54 -7.55
CA MET A 22 -0.87 -5.59 -8.75
C MET A 22 -0.37 -4.63 -9.84
N LEU A 23 -0.06 -3.38 -9.46
CA LEU A 23 0.46 -2.37 -10.39
C LEU A 23 1.84 -2.78 -10.94
N GLN A 24 2.74 -3.24 -10.07
CA GLN A 24 4.08 -3.67 -10.47
C GLN A 24 4.04 -4.86 -11.44
N VAL A 25 3.25 -5.90 -11.13
CA VAL A 25 3.14 -7.09 -11.98
C VAL A 25 2.46 -6.74 -13.31
N SER A 26 1.38 -5.97 -13.27
CA SER A 26 0.67 -5.54 -14.48
C SER A 26 1.57 -4.70 -15.39
N TRP A 27 2.31 -3.75 -14.82
CA TRP A 27 3.24 -2.91 -15.58
C TRP A 27 4.42 -3.69 -16.15
N PHE A 28 5.00 -4.58 -15.36
CA PHE A 28 6.12 -5.42 -15.81
C PHE A 28 5.69 -6.33 -16.96
N LYS A 29 4.50 -6.95 -16.89
CA LYS A 29 3.93 -7.75 -17.97
C LYS A 29 3.64 -6.91 -19.22
N TYR A 30 3.01 -5.74 -19.05
CA TYR A 30 2.67 -4.85 -20.15
C TYR A 30 3.93 -4.36 -20.89
N THR A 31 4.92 -3.88 -20.16
CA THR A 31 6.16 -3.34 -20.74
C THR A 31 7.00 -4.42 -21.38
N LYS A 32 7.09 -5.61 -20.78
CA LYS A 32 7.74 -6.77 -21.40
C LYS A 32 7.08 -7.17 -22.72
N LYS A 33 5.74 -7.16 -22.79
CA LYS A 33 5.00 -7.48 -24.02
C LYS A 33 5.17 -6.41 -25.11
N LYS A 34 5.23 -5.13 -24.74
CA LYS A 34 5.28 -4.00 -25.68
C LYS A 34 6.69 -3.64 -26.15
N TYR A 35 7.68 -3.72 -25.27
CA TYR A 35 9.04 -3.21 -25.49
C TYR A 35 10.12 -4.30 -25.39
N GLY A 36 9.75 -5.57 -25.19
CA GLY A 36 10.69 -6.69 -25.01
C GLY A 36 11.36 -6.74 -23.63
N GLU A 37 11.49 -5.59 -22.96
CA GLU A 37 12.09 -5.46 -21.63
C GLU A 37 11.04 -5.10 -20.57
N GLY A 38 11.09 -5.81 -19.43
CA GLY A 38 10.21 -5.56 -18.30
C GLY A 38 10.69 -4.36 -17.49
N ARG A 39 9.92 -3.27 -17.46
CA ARG A 39 10.18 -2.10 -16.64
C ARG A 39 9.44 -2.20 -15.31
N ARG A 40 10.04 -1.70 -14.25
CA ARG A 40 9.49 -1.70 -12.88
C ARG A 40 9.14 -0.28 -12.46
N ILE A 41 8.00 -0.10 -11.78
CA ILE A 41 7.59 1.19 -11.21
C ILE A 41 8.27 1.40 -9.86
N PHE A 42 8.23 0.36 -9.01
CA PHE A 42 8.89 0.35 -7.71
C PHE A 42 10.23 -0.39 -7.80
N LYS A 43 11.23 0.05 -7.02
CA LYS A 43 12.51 -0.67 -6.85
C LYS A 43 12.30 -2.15 -6.48
N MET A 44 11.32 -2.42 -5.63
CA MET A 44 10.83 -3.74 -5.25
C MET A 44 9.38 -3.59 -4.78
N SER A 45 8.55 -4.60 -5.02
CA SER A 45 7.20 -4.68 -4.46
C SER A 45 7.15 -5.88 -3.51
N PRO A 46 6.44 -5.79 -2.37
CA PRO A 46 5.52 -4.73 -1.95
C PRO A 46 6.19 -3.40 -1.51
N LEU A 47 5.37 -2.41 -1.17
CA LEU A 47 5.78 -1.04 -0.81
C LEU A 47 6.77 -1.00 0.36
N HIS A 48 6.65 -1.86 1.39
CA HIS A 48 7.65 -1.90 2.48
C HIS A 48 9.05 -2.29 1.99
N HIS A 49 9.18 -3.25 1.06
CA HIS A 49 10.48 -3.61 0.48
C HIS A 49 11.02 -2.51 -0.45
N HIS A 50 10.15 -1.72 -1.08
CA HIS A 50 10.58 -0.53 -1.81
C HIS A 50 11.38 0.44 -0.92
N TYR A 51 10.88 0.68 0.30
CA TYR A 51 11.54 1.55 1.27
C TYR A 51 12.81 0.90 1.84
N GLN A 52 12.80 -0.41 2.08
CA GLN A 52 14.00 -1.13 2.52
C GLN A 52 15.13 -1.03 1.49
N LYS A 53 14.83 -1.25 0.21
CA LYS A 53 15.76 -1.03 -0.92
C LYS A 53 16.20 0.43 -1.10
N SER A 54 15.48 1.37 -0.50
CA SER A 54 15.84 2.79 -0.51
C SER A 54 16.70 3.21 0.70
N GLY A 55 17.12 2.25 1.54
CA GLY A 55 18.05 2.48 2.65
C GLY A 55 17.37 2.71 4.01
N TYR A 56 16.06 2.48 4.12
CA TYR A 56 15.36 2.59 5.40
C TYR A 56 15.49 1.30 6.21
N HIS A 57 15.81 1.43 7.50
CA HIS A 57 15.73 0.31 8.45
C HIS A 57 14.29 -0.18 8.60
N GLU A 58 14.13 -1.50 8.71
CA GLU A 58 12.83 -2.17 8.81
C GLU A 58 11.97 -1.60 9.94
N SER A 59 12.52 -1.44 11.15
CA SER A 59 11.80 -0.87 12.29
C SER A 59 11.25 0.53 11.98
N LYS A 60 12.00 1.38 11.27
CA LYS A 60 11.55 2.73 10.90
C LYS A 60 10.39 2.68 9.90
N ILE A 61 10.37 1.69 8.99
CA ILE A 61 9.29 1.49 8.02
C ILE A 61 8.04 1.01 8.76
N VAL A 62 8.17 0.00 9.62
CA VAL A 62 7.06 -0.57 10.40
C VAL A 62 6.41 0.51 11.27
N THR A 63 7.20 1.32 11.98
CA THR A 63 6.65 2.42 12.80
C THR A 63 5.91 3.45 11.96
N ARG A 64 6.42 3.82 10.78
CA ARG A 64 5.72 4.77 9.88
C ARG A 64 4.42 4.21 9.34
N PHE A 65 4.40 2.93 8.98
CA PHE A 65 3.18 2.25 8.54
C PHE A 65 2.17 2.23 9.69
N TRP A 66 2.59 1.90 10.91
CA TRP A 66 1.72 1.96 12.09
C TRP A 66 1.11 3.35 12.31
N ILE A 67 1.91 4.42 12.22
CA ILE A 67 1.42 5.80 12.34
C ILE A 67 0.30 6.07 11.32
N VAL A 68 0.53 5.74 10.04
CA VAL A 68 -0.48 5.90 8.97
C VAL A 68 -1.73 5.05 9.26
N GLY A 69 -1.56 3.84 9.78
CA GLY A 69 -2.66 2.94 10.10
C GLY A 69 -3.54 3.48 11.21
N ILE A 70 -2.93 4.06 12.24
CA ILE A 70 -3.63 4.74 13.34
C ILE A 70 -4.39 5.96 12.82
N PHE A 71 -3.78 6.78 11.95
CA PHE A 71 -4.47 7.92 11.33
C PHE A 71 -5.70 7.47 10.52
N LEU A 72 -5.57 6.42 9.70
CA LEU A 72 -6.69 5.85 8.94
C LEU A 72 -7.78 5.30 9.87
N ALA A 73 -7.40 4.65 10.98
CA ALA A 73 -8.34 4.16 11.99
C ALA A 73 -9.11 5.30 12.67
N ILE A 74 -8.42 6.40 13.04
CA ILE A 74 -9.06 7.59 13.62
C ILE A 74 -10.06 8.20 12.63
N ILE A 75 -9.67 8.39 11.37
CA ILE A 75 -10.57 8.93 10.33
C ILE A 75 -11.80 8.03 10.15
N SER A 76 -11.59 6.71 10.16
CA SER A 76 -12.66 5.71 10.08
C SER A 76 -13.67 5.88 11.22
N ILE A 77 -13.19 6.01 12.45
CA ILE A 77 -14.02 6.21 13.65
C ILE A 77 -14.74 7.57 13.63
N VAL A 78 -14.05 8.65 13.26
CA VAL A 78 -14.64 10.00 13.18
C VAL A 78 -15.75 10.03 12.14
N THR A 79 -15.54 9.42 10.98
CA THR A 79 -16.55 9.32 9.91
C THR A 79 -17.79 8.55 10.36
N LEU A 80 -17.65 7.57 11.25
CA LEU A 80 -18.79 6.88 11.86
C LEU A 80 -19.52 7.72 12.89
N LYS A 81 -18.79 8.50 13.68
CA LYS A 81 -19.35 9.26 14.81
C LYS A 81 -20.05 10.56 14.39
N LEU A 82 -19.67 11.10 13.23
CA LEU A 82 -20.28 12.29 12.61
C LEU A 82 -21.63 12.00 11.92
N ARG A 83 -22.21 10.81 12.13
CA ARG A 83 -23.43 10.37 11.45
C ARG A 83 -24.44 9.74 12.40
#